data_AF-A0A1D1XFE2-F1
#
_entry.id   AF-A0A1D1XFE2-F1
#
_cell.length_a   1.000
_cell.length_b   1.000
_cell.length_c   1.000
_cell.angle_alpha   90.00
_cell.angle_beta   90.00
_cell.angle_gamma   90.00
#
_symmetry.space_group_name_H-M   'P 1'
#
loop_
_entity.id
_entity.type
_entity.pdbx_description
1 polymer ?
#
loop_
_entity_poly.entity_id
_entity_poly.type
_entity_poly.pdbx_seq_one_letter_code
_entity_poly.pdbx_strand_id
1 'polypeptide(L)'
;MFSPEADGGQEAGGAAGSVLIPTRFFWPYGGKRVFLTGSFTRWSEHLPMSPMEACPTVFQVICSLTPGFHQFKFFVDGEWRHDEHQPSVTGNYGIVNTILLTRDPDPVPPITIPETPSSRMSMDVDNEAFQRVVTVSGGTLHGIPLRISDSDIDVSRHRVSVFLSTHTAYDLLP
;
A
#
# COMPACT_ATOMS: atom_id res chain seq x y z
N MET A 1 6.58 -67.25 2.01
CA MET A 1 7.72 -66.56 1.37
C MET A 1 7.49 -65.07 1.56
N PHE A 2 8.34 -64.45 2.37
CA PHE A 2 8.26 -63.04 2.74
C PHE A 2 8.67 -62.16 1.54
N SER A 3 7.93 -61.09 1.28
CA SER A 3 8.38 -59.96 0.46
C SER A 3 8.65 -58.76 1.38
N PRO A 4 9.71 -57.97 1.12
CA PRO A 4 10.29 -57.06 2.10
C PRO A 4 9.54 -55.72 2.20
N GLU A 5 9.53 -55.16 3.40
CA GLU A 5 9.27 -53.75 3.66
C GLU A 5 10.28 -52.88 2.90
N ALA A 6 9.76 -51.90 2.17
CA ALA A 6 10.53 -50.73 1.74
C ALA A 6 10.09 -49.56 2.62
N ASP A 7 10.93 -49.34 3.63
CA ASP A 7 11.09 -48.09 4.38
C ASP A 7 11.55 -46.94 3.46
N GLY A 8 11.27 -45.71 3.89
CA GLY A 8 12.01 -44.53 3.45
C GLY A 8 11.28 -43.60 2.49
N GLY A 9 10.63 -42.58 3.04
CA GLY A 9 10.17 -41.44 2.24
C GLY A 9 9.29 -40.44 2.96
N GLN A 10 9.49 -40.23 4.26
CA GLN A 10 8.87 -39.12 4.98
C GLN A 10 9.57 -37.81 4.59
N GLU A 11 9.24 -37.27 3.43
CA GLU A 11 9.45 -35.86 3.12
C GLU A 11 8.20 -35.11 3.60
N ALA A 12 8.03 -35.08 4.92
CA ALA A 12 7.26 -34.04 5.57
C ALA A 12 8.04 -32.74 5.37
N GLY A 13 7.89 -32.15 4.18
CA GLY A 13 8.36 -30.81 3.88
C GLY A 13 7.76 -29.90 4.94
N GLY A 14 8.61 -29.51 5.89
CA GLY A 14 8.22 -28.69 7.02
C GLY A 14 7.58 -27.42 6.49
N ALA A 15 6.24 -27.38 6.53
CA ALA A 15 5.50 -26.15 6.45
C ALA A 15 5.81 -25.40 7.76
N ALA A 16 6.97 -24.77 7.81
CA ALA A 16 7.20 -23.63 8.67
C ALA A 16 5.98 -22.74 8.45
N GLY A 17 5.14 -22.58 9.49
CA GLY A 17 3.89 -21.84 9.38
C GLY A 17 4.19 -20.45 8.85
N SER A 18 4.03 -20.28 7.53
CA SER A 18 4.32 -19.02 6.87
C SER A 18 3.20 -18.09 7.28
N VAL A 19 3.49 -17.17 8.18
CA VAL A 19 2.57 -16.09 8.53
C VAL A 19 2.14 -15.42 7.23
N LEU A 20 0.85 -15.48 6.90
CA LEU A 20 0.30 -14.81 5.73
C LEU A 20 -0.20 -13.43 6.16
N ILE A 21 0.10 -12.42 5.34
CA ILE A 21 -0.27 -11.03 5.53
C ILE A 21 -1.47 -10.75 4.60
N PRO A 22 -2.67 -10.47 5.15
CA PRO A 22 -3.82 -10.05 4.36
C PRO A 22 -3.51 -8.72 3.67
N THR A 23 -3.37 -8.74 2.36
CA THR A 23 -2.98 -7.58 1.55
C THR A 23 -4.13 -7.22 0.62
N ARG A 24 -4.55 -5.95 0.67
CA ARG A 24 -5.64 -5.45 -0.17
C ARG A 24 -5.08 -4.76 -1.41
N PHE A 25 -5.60 -5.15 -2.57
CA PHE A 25 -5.29 -4.55 -3.86
C PHE A 25 -6.46 -3.73 -4.35
N PHE A 26 -6.17 -2.61 -4.99
CA PHE A 26 -7.17 -1.68 -5.53
C PHE A 26 -6.92 -1.42 -7.01
N TRP A 27 -8.01 -1.21 -7.74
CA TRP A 27 -8.01 -0.76 -9.12
C TRP A 27 -9.04 0.38 -9.29
N PRO A 28 -8.62 1.65 -9.30
CA PRO A 28 -9.53 2.80 -9.25
C PRO A 28 -10.04 3.28 -10.62
N TYR A 29 -9.65 2.63 -11.71
CA TYR A 29 -9.85 3.14 -13.08
C TYR A 29 -11.13 2.62 -13.77
N GLY A 30 -12.00 1.93 -13.04
CA GLY A 30 -13.19 1.29 -13.61
C GLY A 30 -12.90 0.06 -14.48
N GLY A 31 -13.96 -0.50 -15.05
CA GLY A 31 -13.95 -1.72 -15.86
C GLY A 31 -15.24 -2.52 -15.67
N LYS A 32 -15.53 -3.48 -16.54
CA LYS A 32 -16.67 -4.40 -16.36
C LYS A 32 -16.25 -5.66 -15.62
N ARG A 33 -15.09 -6.21 -15.97
CA ARG A 33 -14.50 -7.39 -15.34
C ARG A 33 -13.03 -7.11 -15.06
N VAL A 34 -12.70 -7.07 -13.78
CA VAL A 34 -11.35 -6.78 -13.30
C VAL A 34 -10.83 -8.00 -12.55
N PHE A 35 -9.63 -8.44 -12.90
CA PHE A 35 -8.95 -9.55 -12.25
C PHE A 35 -7.54 -9.14 -11.82
N LEU A 36 -7.04 -9.77 -10.76
CA LEU A 36 -5.68 -9.65 -10.26
C LEU A 36 -4.91 -10.95 -10.55
N THR A 37 -3.70 -10.83 -11.09
CA THR A 37 -2.79 -11.95 -11.32
C THR A 37 -1.40 -11.55 -10.84
N GLY A 38 -0.64 -12.46 -10.24
CA GLY A 38 0.71 -12.14 -9.77
C GLY A 38 1.56 -13.34 -9.44
N SER A 39 2.72 -13.08 -8.83
CA SER A 39 3.65 -14.14 -8.41
C SER A 39 3.01 -15.14 -7.44
N PHE A 40 2.09 -14.67 -6.59
CA PHE A 40 1.33 -15.48 -5.65
C PHE A 40 0.27 -16.38 -6.31
N THR A 41 -0.16 -16.08 -7.53
CA THR A 41 -1.00 -16.98 -8.36
C THR A 41 -0.18 -17.72 -9.43
N ARG A 42 1.14 -17.70 -9.32
CA ARG A 42 2.08 -18.26 -10.31
C ARG A 42 1.79 -17.75 -11.73
N TRP A 43 1.28 -16.53 -11.86
CA TRP A 43 0.88 -15.93 -13.14
C TRP A 43 -0.11 -16.76 -13.98
N SER A 44 -0.79 -17.72 -13.36
CA SER A 44 -1.64 -18.68 -14.07
C SER A 44 -3.12 -18.51 -13.73
N GLU A 45 -3.43 -18.06 -12.52
CA GLU A 45 -4.81 -17.85 -12.07
C GLU A 45 -5.17 -16.37 -12.00
N HIS A 46 -6.40 -16.06 -12.41
CA HIS A 46 -6.98 -14.72 -12.41
C HIS A 46 -7.96 -14.58 -11.24
N LEU A 47 -7.60 -13.81 -10.22
CA LEU A 47 -8.47 -13.57 -9.07
C LEU A 47 -9.49 -12.48 -9.40
N PRO A 48 -10.81 -12.76 -9.37
CA PRO A 48 -11.81 -11.74 -9.63
C PRO A 48 -11.80 -10.67 -8.54
N MET A 49 -11.85 -9.41 -8.95
CA MET A 49 -11.98 -8.27 -8.05
C MET A 49 -13.44 -7.83 -7.96
N SER A 50 -13.85 -7.36 -6.78
CA SER A 50 -15.21 -6.88 -6.52
C SER A 50 -15.25 -5.35 -6.48
N PRO A 51 -16.30 -4.68 -6.99
CA PRO A 51 -16.50 -3.26 -6.77
C PRO A 51 -16.61 -2.92 -5.28
N MET A 52 -16.08 -1.78 -4.88
CA MET A 52 -16.19 -1.28 -3.52
C MET A 52 -17.58 -0.66 -3.28
N GLU A 53 -18.19 -0.93 -2.13
CA GLU A 53 -19.59 -0.54 -1.85
C GLU A 53 -19.82 0.97 -1.97
N ALA A 54 -18.87 1.78 -1.49
CA ALA A 54 -18.96 3.24 -1.55
C ALA A 54 -18.56 3.83 -2.92
N CYS A 55 -17.83 3.07 -3.74
CA CYS A 55 -17.24 3.53 -4.99
C CYS A 55 -17.25 2.40 -6.03
N PRO A 56 -18.36 2.21 -6.80
CA PRO A 56 -18.49 1.11 -7.75
C PRO A 56 -17.47 1.12 -8.91
N THR A 57 -16.79 2.25 -9.12
CA THR A 57 -15.70 2.40 -10.10
C THR A 57 -14.36 1.85 -9.59
N VAL A 58 -14.24 1.63 -8.28
CA VAL A 58 -13.03 1.10 -7.65
C VAL A 58 -13.24 -0.37 -7.36
N PHE A 59 -12.37 -1.20 -7.92
CA PHE A 59 -12.38 -2.64 -7.67
C PHE A 59 -11.35 -2.99 -6.61
N GLN A 60 -11.63 -4.03 -5.82
CA GLN A 60 -10.74 -4.52 -4.77
C GLN A 60 -10.72 -6.04 -4.67
N VAL A 61 -9.62 -6.56 -4.13
CA VAL A 61 -9.52 -7.95 -3.67
C VAL A 61 -8.53 -8.00 -2.50
N ILE A 62 -8.75 -8.93 -1.57
CA ILE A 62 -7.84 -9.19 -0.45
C ILE A 62 -7.20 -10.55 -0.68
N CYS A 63 -5.86 -10.60 -0.67
CA CYS A 63 -5.09 -11.81 -0.83
C CYS A 63 -4.16 -12.00 0.36
N SER A 64 -4.10 -13.21 0.91
CA SER A 64 -3.19 -13.56 1.98
C SER A 64 -1.84 -13.94 1.39
N LEU A 65 -0.83 -13.08 1.57
CA LEU A 65 0.48 -13.20 0.92
C LEU A 65 1.58 -13.50 1.93
N THR A 66 2.59 -14.26 1.53
CA THR A 66 3.79 -14.43 2.34
C THR A 66 4.58 -13.12 2.42
N PRO A 67 5.36 -12.89 3.48
CA PRO A 67 6.32 -11.79 3.52
C PRO A 67 7.35 -11.96 2.40
N GLY A 68 7.70 -10.87 1.73
CA GLY A 68 8.63 -10.85 0.62
C GLY A 68 8.21 -9.93 -0.51
N PHE A 69 8.94 -10.01 -1.61
CA PHE A 69 8.69 -9.22 -2.80
C PHE A 69 7.70 -9.94 -3.72
N HIS A 70 6.63 -9.25 -4.09
CA HIS A 70 5.59 -9.76 -4.97
C HIS A 70 5.41 -8.85 -6.17
N GLN A 71 5.16 -9.48 -7.32
CA GLN A 71 4.81 -8.80 -8.56
C GLN A 71 3.37 -9.15 -8.93
N PHE A 72 2.66 -8.19 -9.51
CA PHE A 72 1.28 -8.39 -9.93
C PHE A 72 0.89 -7.48 -11.10
N LYS A 73 -0.23 -7.82 -11.73
CA LYS A 73 -0.80 -7.10 -12.85
C LYS A 73 -2.33 -7.26 -12.84
N PHE A 74 -3.01 -6.26 -13.37
CA PHE A 74 -4.45 -6.28 -13.52
C PHE A 74 -4.84 -6.75 -14.92
N PHE A 75 -5.87 -7.57 -15.01
CA PHE A 75 -6.49 -7.95 -16.27
C PHE A 75 -7.90 -7.34 -16.32
N VAL A 76 -8.05 -6.29 -17.13
CA VAL A 76 -9.23 -5.43 -17.17
C VAL A 76 -9.87 -5.54 -18.54
N ASP A 77 -11.09 -6.08 -18.60
CA ASP A 77 -11.89 -6.16 -19.83
C ASP A 77 -11.18 -6.83 -21.04
N GLY A 78 -10.21 -7.71 -20.78
CA GLY A 78 -9.44 -8.40 -21.82
C GLY A 78 -8.03 -7.85 -22.03
N GLU A 79 -7.65 -6.78 -21.34
CA GLU A 79 -6.37 -6.13 -21.48
C GLU A 79 -5.53 -6.18 -20.20
N TRP A 80 -4.23 -6.41 -20.36
CA TRP A 80 -3.27 -6.36 -19.27
C TRP A 80 -2.91 -4.92 -18.93
N ARG A 81 -3.16 -4.51 -17.69
CA ARG A 81 -2.91 -3.17 -17.18
C ARG A 81 -2.13 -3.19 -15.88
N HIS A 82 -1.42 -2.11 -15.62
CA HIS A 82 -0.74 -1.86 -14.35
C HIS A 82 -1.17 -0.49 -13.85
N ASP A 83 -1.03 -0.26 -12.55
CA ASP A 83 -1.25 1.04 -11.95
C ASP A 83 0.04 1.87 -12.08
N GLU A 84 0.01 2.96 -12.85
CA GLU A 84 1.17 3.84 -13.07
C GLU A 84 1.58 4.60 -11.80
N HIS A 85 0.68 4.70 -10.81
CA HIS A 85 0.95 5.36 -9.53
C HIS A 85 1.58 4.42 -8.50
N GLN A 86 1.71 3.13 -8.80
CA GLN A 86 2.33 2.15 -7.93
C GLN A 86 3.74 1.79 -8.42
N PRO A 87 4.64 1.38 -7.51
CA PRO A 87 5.95 0.84 -7.89
C PRO A 87 5.80 -0.26 -8.95
N SER A 88 6.61 -0.18 -10.00
CA SER A 88 6.56 -1.12 -11.11
C SER A 88 7.95 -1.47 -11.61
N VAL A 89 8.06 -2.61 -12.26
CA VAL A 89 9.28 -3.10 -12.89
C VAL A 89 8.96 -3.60 -14.29
N THR A 90 9.91 -3.40 -15.21
CA THR A 90 9.82 -3.95 -16.56
C THR A 90 10.51 -5.31 -16.60
N GLY A 91 9.80 -6.34 -17.06
CA GLY A 91 10.33 -7.70 -17.16
C GLY A 91 9.74 -8.47 -18.34
N ASN A 92 9.77 -9.80 -18.24
CA ASN A 92 9.26 -10.73 -19.26
C ASN A 92 7.74 -10.61 -19.50
N TYR A 93 6.97 -10.15 -18.51
CA TYR A 93 5.52 -9.91 -18.63
C TYR A 93 5.17 -8.45 -18.97
N GLY A 94 6.14 -7.71 -19.50
CA GLY A 94 6.08 -6.27 -19.69
C GLY A 94 6.22 -5.53 -18.36
N ILE A 95 5.54 -4.40 -18.23
CA ILE A 95 5.50 -3.62 -16.99
C ILE A 95 4.50 -4.27 -16.02
N VAL A 96 4.96 -4.58 -14.81
CA VAL A 96 4.17 -5.16 -13.72
C VAL A 96 4.34 -4.35 -12.45
N ASN A 97 3.29 -4.27 -11.64
CA ASN A 97 3.37 -3.63 -10.33
C ASN A 97 4.12 -4.51 -9.33
N THR A 98 4.70 -3.88 -8.32
CA THR A 98 5.52 -4.54 -7.30
C THR A 98 5.10 -4.09 -5.90
N ILE A 99 5.13 -5.02 -4.95
CA ILE A 99 4.90 -4.74 -3.53
C ILE A 99 5.89 -5.54 -2.67
N LEU A 100 6.42 -4.93 -1.63
CA LEU A 100 7.27 -5.57 -0.63
C LEU A 100 6.48 -5.70 0.67
N LEU A 101 6.30 -6.93 1.14
CA LEU A 101 5.59 -7.23 2.39
C LEU A 101 6.57 -7.63 3.48
N THR A 102 6.60 -6.86 4.56
CA THR A 102 7.43 -7.14 5.75
C THR A 102 6.59 -7.85 6.81
N ARG A 103 7.23 -8.68 7.65
CA ARG A 103 6.56 -9.42 8.74
C ARG A 103 6.03 -8.53 9.84
N ASP A 104 6.57 -7.32 9.99
CA ASP A 104 6.05 -6.39 10.95
C ASP A 104 4.68 -5.91 10.48
N PRO A 105 3.60 -6.15 11.25
CA PRO A 105 2.41 -5.35 11.10
C PRO A 105 2.86 -3.95 11.46
N ASP A 106 2.94 -3.03 10.49
CA ASP A 106 3.09 -1.62 10.80
C ASP A 106 2.10 -1.32 11.93
N PRO A 107 2.54 -0.91 13.14
CA PRO A 107 1.63 -0.30 14.05
C PRO A 107 1.22 0.97 13.32
N VAL A 108 0.02 0.96 12.74
CA VAL A 108 -0.70 2.19 12.42
C VAL A 108 -0.41 3.14 13.59
N PRO A 109 0.32 4.25 13.38
CA PRO A 109 0.55 5.17 14.48
C PRO A 109 -0.85 5.52 14.98
N PRO A 110 -1.15 5.36 16.27
CA PRO A 110 -2.43 5.80 16.78
C PRO A 110 -2.49 7.27 16.40
N ILE A 111 -3.42 7.59 15.49
CA ILE A 111 -3.87 8.96 15.29
C ILE A 111 -4.32 9.35 16.69
N THR A 112 -3.43 10.02 17.40
CA THR A 112 -3.71 10.60 18.70
C THR A 112 -4.56 11.80 18.36
N ILE A 113 -5.86 11.53 18.16
CA ILE A 113 -6.88 12.56 18.24
C ILE A 113 -6.69 13.12 19.66
N PRO A 114 -6.34 14.40 19.85
CA PRO A 114 -6.40 14.98 21.17
C PRO A 114 -7.89 14.99 21.51
N GLU A 115 -8.34 13.98 22.26
CA GLU A 115 -9.66 13.99 22.85
C GLU A 115 -9.68 15.15 23.84
N THR A 116 -10.19 16.28 23.38
CA THR A 116 -10.60 17.38 24.23
C THR A 116 -11.57 16.84 25.28
N PRO A 117 -11.29 16.99 26.58
CA PRO A 117 -12.23 16.59 27.62
C PRO A 117 -13.35 17.64 27.66
N SER A 118 -14.30 17.54 26.74
CA SER A 118 -15.52 18.33 26.80
C SER A 118 -16.60 17.52 27.52
N SER A 119 -16.60 17.57 28.85
CA SER A 119 -17.84 17.73 29.61
C SER A 119 -17.54 17.92 31.10
N ARG A 120 -17.30 19.17 31.50
CA ARG A 120 -17.88 19.64 32.75
C ARG A 120 -18.43 21.04 32.52
N MET A 121 -19.74 21.10 32.53
CA MET A 121 -20.54 22.31 32.41
C MET A 121 -20.13 23.32 33.48
N SER A 122 -19.96 24.58 33.10
CA SER A 122 -20.45 25.75 33.85
C SER A 122 -20.17 27.02 33.04
N MET A 123 -21.21 27.81 32.84
CA MET A 123 -21.20 29.17 32.29
C MET A 123 -20.29 30.11 33.13
N ASP A 124 -19.63 31.10 32.53
CA ASP A 124 -20.15 32.47 32.41
C ASP A 124 -19.17 33.39 31.63
N VAL A 125 -19.71 34.53 31.23
CA VAL A 125 -19.35 35.61 30.28
C VAL A 125 -18.02 36.38 30.51
N ASP A 126 -17.29 36.72 29.43
CA ASP A 126 -16.94 38.08 28.91
C ASP A 126 -15.85 37.95 27.82
N ASN A 127 -16.12 38.21 26.53
CA ASN A 127 -16.06 39.49 25.82
C ASN A 127 -14.66 40.17 25.83
N GLU A 128 -13.92 40.05 24.71
CA GLU A 128 -13.33 41.15 23.92
C GLU A 128 -12.19 40.67 22.97
N ALA A 129 -12.24 41.20 21.74
CA ALA A 129 -11.22 41.31 20.70
C ALA A 129 -10.75 40.05 19.92
N PHE A 130 -11.36 39.70 18.75
CA PHE A 130 -11.06 40.24 17.40
C PHE A 130 -9.59 40.07 16.96
N GLN A 131 -9.18 39.63 15.77
CA GLN A 131 -9.73 39.01 14.55
C GLN A 131 -8.49 38.53 13.78
N ARG A 132 -8.58 37.40 13.05
CA ARG A 132 -8.11 37.33 11.65
C ARG A 132 -9.03 36.39 10.87
N VAL A 133 -10.12 36.99 10.41
CA VAL A 133 -10.94 36.54 9.28
C VAL A 133 -10.08 36.50 8.02
N VAL A 134 -10.07 35.37 7.33
CA VAL A 134 -10.24 35.33 5.87
C VAL A 134 -11.24 34.23 5.56
N THR A 135 -12.51 34.61 5.49
CA THR A 135 -13.52 33.90 4.71
C THR A 135 -13.22 34.13 3.24
N VAL A 136 -13.11 33.07 2.45
CA VAL A 136 -13.28 33.18 1.00
C VAL A 136 -14.35 32.20 0.55
N SER A 137 -15.29 32.78 -0.18
CA SER A 137 -16.39 32.20 -0.93
C SER A 137 -16.09 30.85 -1.60
N GLY A 138 -17.10 29.99 -1.55
CA GLY A 138 -17.68 29.38 -2.75
C GLY A 138 -16.81 28.38 -3.53
N GLY A 139 -16.96 27.10 -3.19
CA GLY A 139 -16.82 25.98 -4.11
C GLY A 139 -15.39 25.51 -4.42
N THR A 140 -15.27 24.18 -4.60
CA THR A 140 -14.14 23.44 -5.19
C THR A 140 -13.26 22.66 -4.19
N LEU A 141 -13.41 21.34 -4.27
CA LEU A 141 -12.45 20.25 -3.99
C LEU A 141 -11.63 20.34 -2.69
N HIS A 142 -11.96 19.45 -1.75
CA HIS A 142 -11.12 19.10 -0.60
C HIS A 142 -9.86 18.37 -1.07
N GLY A 143 -8.95 19.09 -1.70
CA GLY A 143 -7.54 18.72 -1.78
C GLY A 143 -6.96 18.96 -0.39
N ILE A 144 -6.73 17.89 0.35
CA ILE A 144 -5.99 17.93 1.62
C ILE A 144 -4.62 18.54 1.31
N PRO A 145 -4.26 19.73 1.84
CA PRO A 145 -2.89 20.19 1.76
C PRO A 145 -2.11 19.29 2.71
N LEU A 146 -1.37 18.34 2.17
CA LEU A 146 -0.25 17.71 2.88
C LEU A 146 0.73 18.84 3.19
N ARG A 147 0.53 19.47 4.35
CA ARG A 147 1.33 20.61 4.82
C ARG A 147 2.64 20.04 5.36
N ILE A 148 3.49 19.59 4.43
CA ILE A 148 4.87 19.19 4.71
C ILE A 148 5.52 20.38 5.43
N SER A 149 6.10 20.14 6.60
CA SER A 149 6.75 21.19 7.37
C SER A 149 8.07 21.57 6.69
N ASP A 150 8.48 22.84 6.77
CA ASP A 150 9.75 23.28 6.18
C ASP A 150 10.95 22.52 6.78
N SER A 151 10.85 22.09 8.04
CA SER A 151 11.85 21.21 8.69
C SER A 151 11.94 19.82 8.05
N ASP A 152 10.82 19.23 7.61
CA ASP A 152 10.84 17.91 6.97
C ASP A 152 11.49 17.99 5.57
N ILE A 153 11.26 19.11 4.88
CA ILE A 153 11.91 19.41 3.59
C ILE A 153 13.42 19.56 3.80
N ASP A 154 13.84 20.31 4.82
CA ASP A 154 15.26 20.53 5.10
C ASP A 154 15.99 19.24 5.50
N VAL A 155 15.36 18.40 6.34
CA VAL A 155 15.91 17.08 6.69
C VAL A 155 16.03 16.19 5.45
N SER A 156 15.00 16.16 4.61
CA SER A 156 15.01 15.35 3.38
C SER A 156 16.09 15.83 2.40
N ARG A 157 16.20 17.15 2.19
CA ARG A 157 17.24 17.77 1.36
C ARG A 157 18.64 17.49 1.90
N HIS A 158 18.85 17.61 3.21
CA HIS A 158 20.15 17.34 3.82
C HIS A 158 20.57 15.89 3.61
N ARG A 159 19.66 14.94 3.82
CA ARG A 159 19.93 13.51 3.59
C ARG A 159 20.31 13.21 2.15
N VAL A 160 19.57 13.78 1.18
CA VAL A 160 19.88 13.62 -0.25
C VAL A 160 21.22 14.29 -0.60
N SER A 161 21.49 15.48 -0.07
CA SER A 161 22.76 16.19 -0.29
C SER A 161 23.95 15.42 0.23
N VAL A 162 23.86 14.84 1.43
CA VAL A 162 24.92 13.99 1.98
C VAL A 162 25.11 12.77 1.10
N PHE A 163 24.04 12.10 0.71
CA PHE A 163 24.10 10.90 -0.13
C PHE A 163 24.77 11.16 -1.48
N LEU A 164 24.38 12.24 -2.18
CA LEU A 164 24.97 12.62 -3.47
C LEU A 164 26.40 13.15 -3.35
N SER A 165 26.79 13.64 -2.17
CA SER A 165 28.17 14.10 -1.92
C SER A 165 29.11 12.94 -1.60
N THR A 166 28.58 11.84 -1.07
CA THR A 166 29.37 10.65 -0.72
C THR A 166 29.43 9.61 -1.83
N HIS A 167 28.60 9.72 -2.88
CA HIS A 167 28.58 8.79 -4.01
C HIS A 167 28.89 9.52 -5.31
N THR A 168 29.85 9.00 -6.08
CA THR A 168 30.07 9.49 -7.44
C THR A 168 29.11 8.81 -8.41
N ALA A 169 28.78 9.46 -9.54
CA ALA A 169 27.87 8.89 -10.54
C ALA A 169 28.32 7.51 -11.08
N TYR A 170 29.61 7.16 -10.93
CA TYR A 170 30.17 5.88 -11.32
C TYR A 170 29.93 4.77 -10.29
N ASP A 171 29.72 5.09 -9.00
CA ASP A 171 29.41 4.11 -7.95
C ASP A 171 27.93 3.67 -7.97
N LEU A 172 27.10 4.34 -8.78
CA LEU A 172 25.65 4.13 -8.91
C LEU A 172 25.25 3.47 -10.24
N LEU A 173 26.23 3.01 -11.03
CA LEU A 173 26.01 2.25 -12.27
C LEU A 173 26.44 0.79 -12.04
N PRO A 174 25.65 -0.22 -12.45
CA PRO A 174 26.01 -1.63 -12.35
C PRO A 174 27.15 -2.03 -13.30
#